data_AF-A0A1V5PE41-F1
#
_entry.id   AF-A0A1V5PE41-F1
#
_cell.length_a   1.000
_cell.length_b   1.000
_cell.length_c   1.000
_cell.angle_alpha   90.00
_cell.angle_beta   90.00
_cell.angle_gamma   90.00
#
_symmetry.space_group_name_H-M   'P 1'
#
loop_
_entity.id
_entity.type
_entity.pdbx_description
1 polymer ?
#
loop_
_entity_poly.entity_id
_entity_poly.type
_entity_poly.pdbx_seq_one_letter_code
_entity_poly.pdbx_strand_id
1 'polypeptide(L)'
;MPDTTTLILYMRGKCGSGLVNKAKEINREVIFEKLTESVAQRFVSQTLAKRGIEAEPEAIRLIVEMVGLDASALLNETTKAADFVGPGARVTAAAVKECVTSNEEYAIFNMLNEFFFGKTEQGLRIFKYLVNDDSNSAIGIAHYLSGQCKNMLSARLLLNQGAKENPNTLAKGLKLKPYSAKIALAGAKRLKTEELRQAVLDLCDINYLQISGRMSAAHALELAVLKYFAAK
;
A
#
# COMPACT_ATOMS: atom_id res chain seq x y z
N MET A 1 17.79 17.34 -37.71
CA MET A 1 18.75 17.53 -36.59
C MET A 1 20.09 16.97 -37.04
N PRO A 2 21.22 17.51 -36.57
CA PRO A 2 22.53 16.92 -36.82
C PRO A 2 22.59 15.48 -36.29
N ASP A 3 23.36 14.61 -36.93
CA ASP A 3 23.53 13.20 -36.51
C ASP A 3 24.21 13.06 -35.14
N THR A 4 24.84 14.14 -34.65
CA THR A 4 25.48 14.23 -33.34
C THR A 4 24.51 14.60 -32.21
N THR A 5 23.22 14.77 -32.48
CA THR A 5 22.25 15.26 -31.50
C THR A 5 21.08 14.30 -31.34
N THR A 6 20.88 13.81 -30.10
CA THR A 6 19.70 13.03 -29.72
C THR A 6 18.71 13.92 -28.98
N LEU A 7 17.49 14.05 -29.52
CA LEU A 7 16.39 14.74 -28.87
C LEU A 7 15.56 13.74 -28.05
N ILE A 8 15.44 13.99 -26.74
CA ILE A 8 14.55 13.23 -25.85
C ILE A 8 13.38 14.13 -25.47
N LEU A 9 12.16 13.69 -25.81
CA LEU A 9 10.94 14.37 -25.41
C LEU A 9 10.31 13.63 -24.23
N TYR A 10 10.32 14.25 -23.06
CA TYR A 10 9.68 13.72 -21.86
C TYR A 10 8.32 14.39 -21.64
N MET A 11 7.28 13.58 -21.52
CA MET A 11 5.91 14.05 -21.29
C MET A 11 5.23 13.20 -20.23
N ARG A 12 4.39 13.84 -19.40
CA ARG A 12 3.54 13.18 -18.42
C ARG A 12 2.07 13.28 -18.84
N GLY A 13 1.32 12.20 -18.71
CA GLY A 13 -0.10 12.16 -19.06
C GLY A 13 -0.37 11.90 -20.55
N LYS A 14 -1.64 12.03 -20.95
CA LYS A 14 -2.04 11.85 -22.37
C LYS A 14 -1.64 13.08 -23.17
N CYS A 15 -0.98 12.87 -24.31
CA CYS A 15 -0.61 13.94 -25.22
C CYS A 15 -1.16 13.62 -26.63
N GLY A 16 -1.93 14.54 -27.19
CA GLY A 16 -2.51 14.46 -28.54
C GLY A 16 -1.77 15.27 -29.59
N SER A 17 -0.52 15.66 -29.34
CA SER A 17 0.24 16.50 -30.26
C SER A 17 0.74 15.71 -31.48
N GLY A 18 0.89 16.40 -32.62
CA GLY A 18 1.45 15.80 -33.84
C GLY A 18 2.86 15.22 -33.65
N LEU A 19 3.61 15.65 -32.64
CA LEU A 19 4.93 15.11 -32.30
C LEU A 19 4.86 13.68 -31.77
N VAL A 20 3.85 13.33 -30.97
CA VAL A 20 3.64 11.95 -30.50
C VAL A 20 3.33 11.03 -31.67
N ASN A 21 2.47 11.47 -32.59
CA ASN A 21 2.15 10.71 -33.79
C ASN A 21 3.40 10.49 -34.66
N LYS A 22 4.25 11.51 -34.81
CA LYS A 22 5.52 11.38 -35.52
C LYS A 22 6.48 10.40 -34.84
N ALA A 23 6.57 10.42 -33.51
CA ALA A 23 7.39 9.49 -32.73
C ALA A 23 6.91 8.03 -32.87
N LYS A 24 5.59 7.83 -32.96
CA LYS A 24 4.96 6.53 -33.25
C LYS A 24 5.29 6.04 -34.66
N GLU A 25 5.17 6.90 -35.67
CA GLU A 25 5.51 6.56 -37.07
C GLU A 25 6.95 6.02 -37.21
N ILE A 26 7.88 6.54 -36.41
CA ILE A 26 9.30 6.14 -36.45
C ILE A 26 9.67 5.06 -35.41
N ASN A 27 8.71 4.48 -34.69
CA ASN A 27 8.92 3.47 -33.63
C ASN A 27 9.95 3.87 -32.56
N ARG A 28 9.96 5.13 -32.14
CA ARG A 28 10.85 5.65 -31.06
C ARG A 28 10.10 6.08 -29.81
N GLU A 29 8.85 5.66 -29.67
CA GLU A 29 8.06 5.90 -28.45
C GLU A 29 8.45 4.90 -27.34
N VAL A 30 8.63 5.41 -26.13
CA VAL A 30 8.75 4.61 -24.91
C VAL A 30 7.66 5.05 -23.95
N ILE A 31 6.73 4.14 -23.64
CA ILE A 31 5.59 4.42 -22.76
C ILE A 31 5.89 3.84 -21.38
N PHE A 32 5.82 4.71 -20.36
CA PHE A 32 5.95 4.33 -18.96
C PHE A 32 4.55 4.22 -18.33
N GLU A 33 3.89 3.08 -18.54
CA GLU A 33 2.60 2.81 -17.90
C GLU A 33 2.78 2.49 -16.41
N LYS A 34 1.73 2.76 -15.60
CA LYS A 34 1.71 2.31 -14.22
C LYS A 34 1.74 0.77 -14.20
N LEU A 35 2.58 0.22 -13.32
CA LEU A 35 2.66 -1.22 -13.15
C LEU A 35 1.31 -1.76 -12.66
N THR A 36 0.82 -2.80 -13.32
CA THR A 36 -0.20 -3.68 -12.74
C THR A 36 0.48 -4.70 -11.83
N GLU A 37 -0.27 -5.39 -10.96
CA GLU A 37 0.30 -6.42 -10.08
C GLU A 37 1.03 -7.52 -10.87
N SER A 38 0.49 -7.95 -12.01
CA SER A 38 1.14 -8.97 -12.85
C SER A 38 2.43 -8.47 -13.49
N VAL A 39 2.46 -7.21 -13.94
CA VAL A 39 3.66 -6.61 -14.52
C VAL A 39 4.71 -6.36 -13.43
N ALA A 40 4.30 -5.96 -12.22
CA ALA A 40 5.18 -5.80 -11.07
C ALA A 40 5.84 -7.13 -10.65
N GLN A 41 5.07 -8.22 -10.55
CA GLN A 41 5.63 -9.54 -10.25
C GLN A 41 6.63 -10.00 -11.32
N ARG A 42 6.33 -9.77 -12.59
CA ARG A 42 7.26 -10.03 -13.69
C ARG A 42 8.52 -9.17 -13.59
N PHE A 43 8.39 -7.89 -13.25
CA PHE A 43 9.51 -6.98 -13.05
C PHE A 43 10.45 -7.44 -11.93
N VAL A 44 9.90 -7.84 -10.78
CA VAL A 44 10.66 -8.43 -9.66
C VAL A 44 11.40 -9.69 -10.11
N SER A 45 10.68 -10.64 -10.74
CA SER A 45 11.26 -11.88 -11.26
C SER A 45 12.40 -11.64 -12.24
N GLN A 46 12.23 -10.72 -13.19
CA GLN A 46 13.26 -10.36 -14.17
C GLN A 46 14.48 -9.68 -13.52
N THR A 47 14.26 -8.88 -12.48
CA THR A 47 15.34 -8.21 -11.74
C THR A 47 16.22 -9.22 -11.01
N LEU A 48 15.62 -10.22 -10.36
CA LEU A 48 16.33 -11.32 -9.71
C LEU A 48 17.06 -12.21 -10.73
N ALA A 49 16.40 -12.55 -11.84
CA ALA A 49 16.99 -13.36 -12.89
C ALA A 49 18.22 -12.70 -13.54
N LYS A 50 18.20 -11.38 -13.76
CA LYS A 50 19.36 -10.61 -14.24
C LYS A 50 20.57 -10.68 -13.30
N ARG A 51 20.34 -10.97 -12.02
CA ARG A 51 21.37 -11.14 -11.00
C ARG A 51 21.72 -12.61 -10.76
N GLY A 52 21.14 -13.54 -11.51
CA GLY A 52 21.38 -14.98 -11.35
C GLY A 52 20.81 -15.56 -10.06
N ILE A 53 19.79 -14.92 -9.48
CA ILE A 53 19.18 -15.34 -8.20
C ILE A 53 17.79 -15.90 -8.46
N GLU A 54 17.51 -17.08 -7.90
CA GLU A 54 16.19 -17.69 -7.95
C GLU A 54 15.30 -17.20 -6.80
N ALA A 55 13.99 -17.28 -6.99
CA ALA A 55 13.01 -16.91 -5.96
C ALA A 55 11.83 -17.88 -5.91
N GLU A 56 11.19 -17.95 -4.75
CA GLU A 56 9.90 -18.61 -4.61
C GLU A 56 8.78 -17.74 -5.21
N PRO A 57 7.76 -18.34 -5.86
CA PRO A 57 6.61 -17.57 -6.35
C PRO A 57 5.86 -16.81 -5.24
N GLU A 58 5.91 -17.31 -4.00
CA GLU A 58 5.36 -16.61 -2.84
C GLU A 58 6.22 -15.39 -2.45
N ALA A 59 7.55 -15.50 -2.48
CA ALA A 59 8.45 -14.39 -2.19
C ALA A 59 8.24 -13.22 -3.17
N ILE A 60 8.11 -13.51 -4.47
CA ILE A 60 7.83 -12.49 -5.50
C ILE A 60 6.50 -11.77 -5.23
N ARG A 61 5.45 -12.54 -4.91
CA ARG A 61 4.15 -11.97 -4.55
C ARG A 61 4.26 -11.09 -3.32
N LEU A 62 4.95 -11.56 -2.29
CA LEU A 62 5.13 -10.84 -1.04
C LEU A 62 5.91 -9.53 -1.20
N ILE A 63 6.95 -9.49 -2.04
CA ILE A 63 7.67 -8.24 -2.36
C ILE A 63 6.71 -7.21 -2.96
N VAL A 64 5.90 -7.61 -3.95
CA VAL A 64 4.94 -6.70 -4.58
C VAL A 64 3.86 -6.25 -3.58
N GLU A 65 3.43 -7.12 -2.67
CA GLU A 65 2.49 -6.76 -1.62
C GLU A 65 3.07 -5.76 -0.62
N MET A 66 4.30 -6.00 -0.13
CA MET A 66 4.96 -5.15 0.87
C MET A 66 5.36 -3.80 0.30
N VAL A 67 5.85 -3.76 -0.93
CA VAL A 67 6.47 -2.56 -1.54
C VAL A 67 5.47 -1.77 -2.38
N GLY A 68 4.48 -2.45 -2.96
CA GLY A 68 3.49 -1.85 -3.85
C GLY A 68 3.92 -1.87 -5.32
N LEU A 69 3.47 -0.86 -6.08
CA LEU A 69 3.59 -0.82 -7.54
C LEU A 69 4.53 0.28 -8.04
N ASP A 70 5.30 0.89 -7.13
CA ASP A 70 6.34 1.85 -7.51
C ASP A 70 7.57 1.09 -8.03
N ALA A 71 7.96 1.33 -9.28
CA ALA A 71 9.02 0.58 -9.94
C ALA A 71 10.40 0.81 -9.29
N SER A 72 10.65 2.01 -8.76
CA SER A 72 11.91 2.36 -8.11
C SER A 72 12.03 1.64 -6.77
N ALA A 73 10.97 1.70 -5.96
CA ALA A 73 10.90 0.98 -4.70
C ALA A 73 11.01 -0.53 -4.92
N LEU A 74 10.29 -1.10 -5.91
CA LEU A 74 10.41 -2.51 -6.26
C LEU A 74 11.84 -2.89 -6.65
N LEU A 75 12.53 -2.07 -7.45
CA LEU A 75 13.92 -2.32 -7.83
C LEU A 75 14.84 -2.33 -6.61
N ASN A 76 14.72 -1.33 -5.73
CA ASN A 76 15.56 -1.19 -4.54
C ASN A 76 15.35 -2.36 -3.59
N GLU A 77 14.11 -2.70 -3.29
CA GLU A 77 13.77 -3.75 -2.32
C GLU A 77 14.06 -5.16 -2.88
N THR A 78 13.85 -5.37 -4.18
CA THR A 78 14.25 -6.62 -4.85
C THR A 78 15.76 -6.77 -4.87
N THR A 79 16.49 -5.70 -5.11
CA THR A 79 17.96 -5.66 -5.07
C THR A 79 18.47 -6.01 -3.67
N LYS A 80 17.89 -5.40 -2.64
CA LYS A 80 18.20 -5.70 -1.24
C LYS A 80 17.93 -7.16 -0.89
N ALA A 81 16.79 -7.72 -1.32
CA ALA A 81 16.47 -9.12 -1.08
C ALA A 81 17.46 -10.08 -1.76
N ALA A 82 17.91 -9.74 -2.97
CA ALA A 82 18.97 -10.46 -3.66
C ALA A 82 20.30 -10.40 -2.91
N ASP A 83 20.71 -9.21 -2.45
CA ASP A 83 21.97 -9.03 -1.73
C ASP A 83 21.94 -9.71 -0.36
N PHE A 84 20.79 -9.74 0.30
CA PHE A 84 20.59 -10.39 1.60
C PHE A 84 20.80 -11.90 1.55
N VAL A 85 20.27 -12.58 0.53
CA VAL A 85 20.44 -14.05 0.40
C VAL A 85 21.82 -14.43 -0.12
N GLY A 86 22.45 -13.54 -0.90
CA GLY A 86 23.76 -13.75 -1.48
C GLY A 86 23.79 -14.68 -2.70
N PRO A 87 24.97 -14.86 -3.32
CA PRO A 87 25.13 -15.63 -4.55
C PRO A 87 24.77 -17.11 -4.37
N GLY A 88 24.01 -17.68 -5.31
CA GLY A 88 23.64 -19.10 -5.32
C GLY A 88 22.54 -19.49 -4.34
N ALA A 89 22.06 -18.55 -3.51
CA ALA A 89 20.91 -18.75 -2.64
C ALA A 89 19.59 -18.37 -3.34
N ARG A 90 18.47 -18.77 -2.72
CA ARG A 90 17.12 -18.51 -3.20
C ARG A 90 16.41 -17.50 -2.30
N VAL A 91 15.73 -16.53 -2.91
CA VAL A 91 14.85 -15.61 -2.18
C VAL A 91 13.58 -16.36 -1.73
N THR A 92 13.45 -16.55 -0.42
CA THR A 92 12.29 -17.18 0.23
C THR A 92 11.36 -16.15 0.83
N ALA A 93 10.12 -16.53 1.12
CA ALA A 93 9.17 -15.64 1.81
C ALA A 93 9.68 -15.20 3.21
N ALA A 94 10.45 -16.05 3.89
CA ALA A 94 11.06 -15.71 5.18
C ALA A 94 12.13 -14.63 5.03
N ALA A 95 13.04 -14.77 4.05
CA ALA A 95 14.06 -13.77 3.77
C ALA A 95 13.44 -12.42 3.41
N VAL A 96 12.37 -12.42 2.62
CA VAL A 96 11.63 -11.18 2.29
C VAL A 96 11.10 -10.49 3.54
N LYS A 97 10.45 -11.22 4.45
CA LYS A 97 9.93 -10.62 5.70
C LYS A 97 11.00 -10.03 6.60
N GLU A 98 12.23 -10.53 6.51
CA GLU A 98 13.35 -10.09 7.34
C GLU A 98 14.05 -8.86 6.77
N CYS A 99 14.25 -8.80 5.45
CA CYS A 99 15.07 -7.74 4.83
C CYS A 99 14.27 -6.67 4.07
N VAL A 100 13.07 -6.99 3.56
CA VAL A 100 12.28 -6.04 2.75
C VAL A 100 11.54 -5.07 3.66
N THR A 101 11.69 -3.79 3.36
CA THR A 101 10.99 -2.72 4.06
C THR A 101 9.65 -2.52 3.39
N SER A 102 8.57 -2.70 4.14
CA SER A 102 7.23 -2.45 3.65
C SER A 102 6.95 -0.95 3.52
N ASN A 103 6.12 -0.57 2.56
CA ASN A 103 5.60 0.79 2.48
C ASN A 103 4.60 1.09 3.63
N GLU A 104 4.29 2.39 3.80
CA GLU A 104 3.36 2.88 4.82
C GLU A 104 1.98 2.19 4.72
N GLU A 105 1.45 2.06 3.50
CA GLU A 105 0.14 1.42 3.26
C GLU A 105 0.09 -0.01 3.83
N TYR A 106 1.06 -0.85 3.47
CA TYR A 106 1.15 -2.23 3.91
C TYR A 106 1.36 -2.32 5.42
N ALA A 107 2.21 -1.47 5.98
CA ALA A 107 2.45 -1.43 7.42
C ALA A 107 1.17 -1.05 8.20
N ILE A 108 0.40 -0.05 7.74
CA ILE A 108 -0.89 0.31 8.35
C ILE A 108 -1.89 -0.83 8.24
N PHE A 109 -1.97 -1.50 7.09
CA PHE A 109 -2.86 -2.64 6.98
C PHE A 109 -2.44 -3.81 7.87
N ASN A 110 -1.14 -4.09 8.00
CA ASN A 110 -0.66 -5.15 8.89
C ASN A 110 -1.00 -4.82 10.35
N MET A 111 -0.86 -3.55 10.75
CA MET A 111 -1.32 -3.04 12.04
C MET A 111 -2.82 -3.32 12.26
N LEU A 112 -3.67 -2.95 11.30
CA LEU A 112 -5.12 -3.22 11.38
C LEU A 112 -5.44 -4.72 11.42
N ASN A 113 -4.69 -5.53 10.68
CA ASN A 113 -4.82 -6.98 10.69
C ASN A 113 -4.56 -7.52 12.10
N GLU A 114 -3.44 -7.16 12.72
CA GLU A 114 -3.10 -7.61 14.07
C GLU A 114 -4.15 -7.19 15.09
N PHE A 115 -4.65 -5.94 15.03
CA PHE A 115 -5.78 -5.53 15.86
C PHE A 115 -7.01 -6.42 15.66
N PHE A 116 -7.46 -6.61 14.40
CA PHE A 116 -8.67 -7.37 14.09
C PHE A 116 -8.58 -8.87 14.37
N PHE A 117 -7.37 -9.43 14.46
CA PHE A 117 -7.13 -10.82 14.88
C PHE A 117 -6.77 -10.96 16.36
N GLY A 118 -6.97 -9.92 17.17
CA GLY A 118 -6.85 -9.98 18.64
C GLY A 118 -5.42 -9.87 19.16
N LYS A 119 -4.48 -9.51 18.30
CA LYS A 119 -3.06 -9.36 18.59
C LYS A 119 -2.73 -7.90 18.90
N THR A 120 -3.39 -7.36 19.93
CA THR A 120 -3.35 -5.93 20.25
C THR A 120 -1.95 -5.42 20.54
N GLU A 121 -1.12 -6.21 21.24
CA GLU A 121 0.27 -5.84 21.53
C GLU A 121 1.09 -5.69 20.23
N GLN A 122 0.94 -6.64 19.30
CA GLN A 122 1.62 -6.59 18.00
C GLN A 122 1.13 -5.40 17.17
N GLY A 123 -0.19 -5.13 17.16
CA GLY A 123 -0.77 -3.96 16.53
C GLY A 123 -0.20 -2.64 17.09
N LEU A 124 -0.12 -2.50 18.41
CA LEU A 124 0.47 -1.32 19.06
C LEU A 124 1.96 -1.17 18.78
N ARG A 125 2.71 -2.28 18.68
CA ARG A 125 4.13 -2.25 18.31
C ARG A 125 4.31 -1.70 16.88
N ILE A 126 3.50 -2.17 15.92
CA ILE A 126 3.55 -1.65 14.54
C ILE A 126 3.13 -0.18 14.50
N PHE A 127 2.09 0.20 15.25
CA PHE A 127 1.66 1.60 15.35
C PHE A 127 2.79 2.52 15.86
N LYS A 128 3.47 2.12 16.94
CA LYS A 128 4.61 2.89 17.47
C LYS A 128 5.75 3.01 16.47
N TYR A 129 6.04 1.94 15.72
CA TYR A 129 7.03 1.99 14.65
C TYR A 129 6.63 3.01 13.57
N LEU A 130 5.38 2.96 13.10
CA LEU A 130 4.86 3.87 12.07
C LEU A 130 4.95 5.35 12.46
N VAL A 131 4.57 5.69 13.70
CA VAL A 131 4.56 7.08 14.17
C VAL A 131 5.96 7.63 14.48
N ASN A 132 6.91 6.75 14.83
CA ASN A 132 8.30 7.14 15.14
C ASN A 132 9.23 7.12 13.92
N ASP A 133 8.77 6.65 12.77
CA ASP A 133 9.52 6.69 11.52
C ASP A 133 9.36 8.08 10.88
N ASP A 134 10.46 8.82 10.79
CA ASP A 134 10.50 10.20 10.27
C ASP A 134 10.02 10.32 8.80
N SER A 135 9.99 9.21 8.05
CA SER A 135 9.43 9.19 6.70
C SER A 135 7.90 9.27 6.67
N ASN A 136 7.24 8.96 7.79
CA ASN A 136 5.79 8.99 7.93
C ASN A 136 5.32 10.28 8.61
N SER A 137 4.14 10.74 8.21
CA SER A 137 3.45 11.84 8.90
C SER A 137 2.25 11.29 9.66
N ALA A 138 2.08 11.67 10.93
CA ALA A 138 0.88 11.32 11.70
C ALA A 138 -0.42 11.76 11.00
N ILE A 139 -0.39 12.87 10.25
CA ILE A 139 -1.53 13.33 9.45
C ILE A 139 -1.75 12.41 8.23
N GLY A 140 -0.66 11.95 7.60
CA GLY A 140 -0.71 10.97 6.51
C GLY A 140 -1.33 9.65 6.95
N ILE A 141 -0.85 9.09 8.06
CA ILE A 141 -1.38 7.87 8.67
C ILE A 141 -2.86 8.04 9.03
N ALA A 142 -3.22 9.16 9.66
CA ALA A 142 -4.61 9.49 9.99
C ALA A 142 -5.51 9.53 8.74
N HIS A 143 -5.05 10.18 7.68
CA HIS A 143 -5.77 10.26 6.41
C HIS A 143 -5.98 8.86 5.81
N TYR A 144 -4.93 8.04 5.78
CA TYR A 144 -5.01 6.67 5.27
C TYR A 144 -5.97 5.79 6.08
N LEU A 145 -5.86 5.84 7.42
CA LEU A 145 -6.78 5.14 8.32
C LEU A 145 -8.22 5.59 8.13
N SER A 146 -8.47 6.90 7.92
CA SER A 146 -9.82 7.39 7.64
C SER A 146 -10.41 6.75 6.37
N GLY A 147 -9.57 6.55 5.34
CA GLY A 147 -9.93 5.82 4.12
C GLY A 147 -10.27 4.36 4.40
N GLN A 148 -9.48 3.68 5.24
CA GLN A 148 -9.77 2.30 5.64
C GLN A 148 -11.07 2.20 6.44
N CYS A 149 -11.34 3.14 7.37
CA CYS A 149 -12.61 3.21 8.09
C CYS A 149 -13.80 3.44 7.14
N LYS A 150 -13.65 4.26 6.09
CA LYS A 150 -14.68 4.43 5.04
C LYS A 150 -14.92 3.13 4.27
N ASN A 151 -13.86 2.38 3.96
CA ASN A 151 -13.98 1.08 3.30
C ASN A 151 -14.69 0.06 4.19
N MET A 152 -14.35 0.01 5.48
CA MET A 152 -15.04 -0.83 6.47
C MET A 152 -16.51 -0.43 6.64
N LEU A 153 -16.81 0.87 6.68
CA LEU A 153 -18.19 1.37 6.76
C LEU A 153 -19.00 0.95 5.54
N SER A 154 -18.43 1.13 4.34
CA SER A 154 -19.07 0.73 3.08
C SER A 154 -19.30 -0.78 3.02
N ALA A 155 -18.33 -1.57 3.49
CA ALA A 155 -18.47 -3.02 3.62
C ALA A 155 -19.59 -3.40 4.61
N ARG A 156 -19.65 -2.77 5.79
CA ARG A 156 -20.72 -2.99 6.78
C ARG A 156 -22.10 -2.68 6.18
N LEU A 157 -22.24 -1.58 5.43
CA LEU A 157 -23.50 -1.22 4.78
C LEU A 157 -23.93 -2.25 3.73
N LEU A 158 -23.01 -2.75 2.91
CA LEU A 158 -23.30 -3.83 1.95
C LEU A 158 -23.72 -5.12 2.64
N LEU A 159 -23.07 -5.49 3.75
CA LEU A 159 -23.45 -6.67 4.53
C LEU A 159 -24.86 -6.52 5.12
N ASN A 160 -25.18 -5.33 5.63
CA ASN A 160 -26.53 -5.03 6.15
C ASN A 160 -27.61 -5.09 5.04
N GLN A 161 -27.23 -4.88 3.77
CA GLN A 161 -28.10 -5.03 2.60
C GLN A 161 -28.20 -6.48 2.08
N GLY A 162 -27.59 -7.45 2.78
CA GLY A 162 -27.64 -8.87 2.42
C GLY A 162 -26.54 -9.33 1.45
N ALA A 163 -25.50 -8.53 1.24
CA ALA A 163 -24.33 -8.98 0.48
C ALA A 163 -23.66 -10.18 1.19
N LYS A 164 -23.13 -11.12 0.40
CA LYS A 164 -22.39 -12.27 0.94
C LYS A 164 -21.15 -11.80 1.70
N GLU A 165 -20.91 -12.41 2.86
CA GLU A 165 -19.71 -12.21 3.69
C GLU A 165 -18.46 -12.82 3.03
N ASN A 166 -18.06 -12.28 1.88
CA ASN A 166 -16.92 -12.77 1.12
C ASN A 166 -16.05 -11.57 0.69
N PRO A 167 -14.74 -11.58 1.00
CA PRO A 167 -13.81 -10.53 0.56
C PRO A 167 -13.85 -10.28 -0.94
N ASN A 168 -14.04 -11.31 -1.76
CA ASN A 168 -14.11 -11.17 -3.23
C ASN A 168 -15.38 -10.45 -3.69
N THR A 169 -16.50 -10.66 -2.99
CA THR A 169 -17.75 -9.94 -3.27
C THR A 169 -17.60 -8.46 -2.93
N LEU A 170 -17.00 -8.15 -1.78
CA LEU A 170 -16.72 -6.78 -1.37
C LEU A 170 -15.67 -6.10 -2.25
N ALA A 171 -14.62 -6.82 -2.66
CA ALA A 171 -13.61 -6.33 -3.58
C ALA A 171 -14.24 -5.85 -4.90
N LYS A 172 -15.16 -6.64 -5.46
CA LYS A 172 -15.91 -6.26 -6.67
C LYS A 172 -16.87 -5.10 -6.42
N GLY A 173 -17.67 -5.17 -5.36
CA GLY A 173 -18.69 -4.16 -5.07
C GLY A 173 -18.11 -2.79 -4.72
N LEU A 174 -16.99 -2.76 -4.01
CA LEU A 174 -16.32 -1.53 -3.55
C LEU A 174 -15.12 -1.15 -4.41
N LYS A 175 -14.81 -1.93 -5.46
CA LYS A 175 -13.62 -1.76 -6.31
C LYS A 175 -12.31 -1.70 -5.49
N LEU A 176 -12.24 -2.51 -4.43
CA LEU A 176 -11.09 -2.60 -3.55
C LEU A 176 -10.11 -3.68 -4.03
N LYS A 177 -8.82 -3.47 -3.74
CA LYS A 177 -7.81 -4.52 -3.88
C LYS A 177 -8.13 -5.70 -2.94
N PRO A 178 -7.71 -6.94 -3.26
CA PRO A 178 -8.04 -8.13 -2.46
C PRO A 178 -7.70 -7.97 -0.96
N TYR A 179 -6.52 -7.43 -0.67
CA TYR A 179 -6.06 -7.22 0.70
C TYR A 179 -6.88 -6.15 1.44
N SER A 180 -7.20 -5.03 0.80
CA SER A 180 -8.05 -3.99 1.37
C SER A 180 -9.47 -4.50 1.63
N ALA A 181 -10.00 -5.37 0.76
CA ALA A 181 -11.31 -5.98 0.96
C ALA A 181 -11.34 -6.95 2.16
N LYS A 182 -10.24 -7.68 2.41
CA LYS A 182 -10.09 -8.54 3.60
C LYS A 182 -10.16 -7.72 4.89
N ILE A 183 -9.43 -6.61 4.95
CA ILE A 183 -9.41 -5.72 6.11
C ILE A 183 -10.75 -4.99 6.28
N ALA A 184 -11.35 -4.54 5.18
CA ALA A 184 -12.68 -3.95 5.19
C ALA A 184 -13.73 -4.90 5.76
N LEU A 185 -13.71 -6.18 5.34
CA LEU A 185 -14.60 -7.21 5.88
C LEU A 185 -14.36 -7.45 7.39
N ALA A 186 -13.09 -7.59 7.80
CA ALA A 186 -12.75 -7.85 9.19
C ALA A 186 -13.22 -6.70 10.11
N GLY A 187 -12.92 -5.45 9.73
CA GLY A 187 -13.38 -4.26 10.44
C GLY A 187 -14.91 -4.12 10.42
N ALA A 188 -15.53 -4.41 9.28
CA ALA A 188 -16.99 -4.43 9.13
C ALA A 188 -17.66 -5.51 9.98
N LYS A 189 -16.98 -6.57 10.43
CA LYS A 189 -17.56 -7.54 11.38
C LYS A 189 -17.39 -7.09 12.83
N ARG A 190 -16.22 -6.51 13.17
CA ARG A 190 -15.87 -6.16 14.55
C ARG A 190 -16.46 -4.84 15.05
N LEU A 191 -16.59 -3.82 14.18
CA LEU A 191 -17.02 -2.47 14.57
C LEU A 191 -18.43 -2.15 14.11
N LYS A 192 -19.22 -1.48 14.95
CA LYS A 192 -20.59 -1.04 14.62
C LYS A 192 -20.57 0.11 13.60
N THR A 193 -21.67 0.29 12.86
CA THR A 193 -21.80 1.37 11.86
C THR A 193 -21.50 2.75 12.44
N GLU A 194 -22.05 3.10 13.60
CA GLU A 194 -21.80 4.39 14.25
C GLU A 194 -20.35 4.55 14.72
N GLU A 195 -19.71 3.47 15.17
CA GLU A 195 -18.30 3.49 15.57
C GLU A 195 -17.40 3.76 14.37
N LEU A 196 -17.67 3.12 13.23
CA LEU A 196 -16.96 3.36 11.98
C LEU A 196 -17.19 4.78 11.47
N ARG A 197 -18.43 5.30 11.55
CA ARG A 197 -18.75 6.68 11.17
C ARG A 197 -17.97 7.67 12.04
N GLN A 198 -17.97 7.48 13.35
CA GLN A 198 -17.25 8.36 14.27
C GLN A 198 -15.73 8.25 14.09
N ALA A 199 -15.19 7.05 13.83
CA ALA A 199 -13.78 6.86 13.53
C ALA A 199 -13.35 7.65 12.29
N VAL A 200 -14.18 7.67 11.23
CA VAL A 200 -13.91 8.49 10.04
C VAL A 200 -13.83 9.98 10.40
N LEU A 201 -14.75 10.48 11.22
CA LEU A 201 -14.78 11.89 11.61
C LEU A 201 -13.56 12.25 12.48
N ASP A 202 -13.34 11.50 13.55
CA ASP A 202 -12.23 11.73 14.49
C ASP A 202 -10.87 11.70 13.77
N LEU A 203 -10.66 10.77 12.83
CA LEU A 203 -9.41 10.69 12.05
C LEU A 203 -9.26 11.85 11.05
N CYS A 204 -10.36 12.31 10.42
CA CYS A 204 -10.31 13.48 9.54
C CYS A 204 -9.99 14.77 10.31
N ASP A 205 -10.47 14.88 11.56
CA ASP A 205 -10.32 16.08 12.39
C ASP A 205 -8.90 16.25 12.97
N ILE A 206 -8.04 15.22 12.89
CA ILE A 206 -6.66 15.28 13.40
C ILE A 206 -5.88 16.48 12.84
N ASN A 207 -6.01 16.75 11.54
CA ASN A 207 -5.33 17.90 10.92
C ASN A 207 -5.85 19.23 11.50
N TYR A 208 -7.16 19.34 11.73
CA TYR A 208 -7.76 20.51 12.34
C TYR A 208 -7.29 20.70 13.79
N LEU A 209 -7.19 19.62 14.58
CA LEU A 209 -6.70 19.67 15.96
C LEU A 209 -5.25 20.17 16.06
N GLN A 210 -4.40 19.75 15.12
CA GLN A 210 -3.02 20.23 14.99
C GLN A 210 -2.98 21.73 14.64
N ILE A 211 -3.68 22.14 13.57
CA ILE A 211 -3.62 23.53 13.07
C ILE A 211 -4.23 24.51 14.08
N SER A 212 -5.27 24.09 14.80
CA SER A 212 -5.89 24.90 15.86
C SER A 212 -5.12 24.91 17.19
N GLY A 213 -4.01 24.17 17.29
CA GLY A 213 -3.17 24.10 18.48
C GLY A 213 -3.81 23.35 19.66
N ARG A 214 -4.93 22.65 19.46
CA ARG A 214 -5.65 21.95 20.53
C ARG A 214 -4.94 20.67 20.96
N MET A 215 -4.31 19.97 20.02
CA MET A 215 -3.59 18.73 20.28
C MET A 215 -2.62 18.44 19.14
N SER A 216 -1.47 17.84 19.45
CA SER A 216 -0.56 17.40 18.39
C SER A 216 -1.14 16.24 17.57
N ALA A 217 -0.84 16.16 16.28
CA ALA A 217 -1.36 15.13 15.38
C ALA A 217 -0.99 13.71 15.84
N ALA A 218 0.23 13.52 16.36
CA ALA A 218 0.68 12.23 16.89
C ALA A 218 -0.16 11.76 18.09
N HIS A 219 -0.39 12.65 19.06
CA HIS A 219 -1.23 12.32 20.22
C HIS A 219 -2.69 12.09 19.83
N ALA A 220 -3.23 12.91 18.91
CA ALA A 220 -4.59 12.75 18.40
C ALA A 220 -4.80 11.39 17.72
N LEU A 221 -3.81 10.99 16.90
CA LEU A 221 -3.79 9.71 16.23
C LEU A 221 -3.71 8.54 17.21
N GLU A 222 -2.83 8.62 18.21
CA GLU A 222 -2.71 7.58 19.24
C GLU A 222 -4.03 7.34 19.99
N LEU A 223 -4.70 8.42 20.42
CA LEU A 223 -6.01 8.32 21.07
C LEU A 223 -7.05 7.68 20.15
N ALA A 224 -7.10 8.06 18.87
CA ALA A 224 -8.01 7.47 17.91
C ALA A 224 -7.74 5.97 17.71
N VAL A 225 -6.47 5.56 17.59
CA VAL A 225 -6.10 4.16 17.41
C VAL A 225 -6.47 3.32 18.62
N LEU A 226 -6.20 3.82 19.83
CA LEU A 226 -6.56 3.14 21.08
C LEU A 226 -8.08 2.97 21.21
N LYS A 227 -8.84 4.04 20.91
CA LYS A 227 -10.30 4.07 21.02
C LYS A 227 -10.99 3.10 20.06
N TYR A 228 -10.54 3.03 18.81
CA TYR A 228 -11.27 2.31 17.75
C TYR A 228 -10.72 0.92 17.42
N PHE A 229 -9.43 0.67 17.62
CA PHE A 229 -8.81 -0.58 17.17
C PHE A 229 -8.25 -1.42 18.31
N ALA A 230 -7.63 -0.81 19.33
CA ALA A 230 -6.94 -1.55 20.39
C ALA A 230 -7.86 -2.04 21.52
N ALA A 231 -8.90 -1.27 21.89
CA ALA A 231 -9.78 -1.54 23.04
C ALA A 231 -10.96 -2.50 22.75
N LYS A 232 -10.88 -3.27 21.67
CA LYS A 232 -11.96 -4.12 21.12
C LYS A 232 -11.51 -5.55 21.00
#